data_AF-A0A9W7DNP4-F1
#
_entry.id   AF-A0A9W7DNP4-F1
#
_cell.length_a   1.000
_cell.length_b   1.000
_cell.length_c   1.000
_cell.angle_alpha   90.00
_cell.angle_beta   90.00
_cell.angle_gamma   90.00
#
_symmetry.space_group_name_H-M   'P 1'
#
loop_
_entity.id
_entity.type
_entity.pdbx_description
1 polymer ?
#
loop_
_entity_poly.entity_id
_entity_poly.type
_entity_poly.pdbx_seq_one_letter_code
_entity_poly.pdbx_strand_id
1 'polypeptide(L)'
;MSLHDLKVSSESIFKNQPFDNIHVLNFTLNYYACIILLERLFVSSNSSRASSASKKCVHAAVEISKAIEIVVSQNQSTAFSHYFPFICYLAAMVHLVLFIETRSSSVTSGTRHFQNLKICLYALELNGKYWKRAEKSLNVIYQFAESNGVVLNTFENTRVKLEKEDSNDSVYNSFENTTKVKVEEEDPLPF
;
A
#
# COMPACT_ATOMS: atom_id res chain seq x y z
N MET A 1 29.15 -4.15 -31.34
CA MET A 1 27.91 -3.42 -30.99
C MET A 1 28.17 -2.76 -29.64
N SER A 2 28.23 -1.44 -29.58
CA SER A 2 28.69 -0.66 -28.42
C SER A 2 27.64 -0.62 -27.31
N LEU A 3 28.07 -0.75 -26.05
CA LEU A 3 27.24 -0.78 -24.82
C LEU A 3 26.70 0.60 -24.39
N HIS A 4 26.82 1.63 -25.24
CA HIS A 4 26.53 3.02 -24.87
C HIS A 4 25.15 3.57 -25.30
N ASP A 5 24.31 2.80 -25.99
CA ASP A 5 23.04 3.32 -26.54
C ASP A 5 21.76 2.81 -25.87
N LEU A 6 21.84 2.21 -24.68
CA LEU A 6 20.64 1.90 -23.87
C LEU A 6 20.28 3.06 -22.94
N LYS A 7 19.89 4.18 -23.55
CA LYS A 7 19.14 5.23 -22.84
C LYS A 7 17.70 4.72 -22.68
N VAL A 8 17.48 3.85 -21.69
CA VAL A 8 16.15 3.40 -21.30
C VAL A 8 15.43 4.62 -20.73
N SER A 9 14.61 5.26 -21.57
CA SER A 9 13.65 6.27 -21.15
C SER A 9 12.77 5.64 -20.07
N SER A 10 12.80 6.19 -18.85
CA SER A 10 11.95 5.81 -17.73
C SER A 10 10.51 6.30 -17.89
N GLU A 11 10.04 6.40 -19.13
CA GLU A 11 8.62 6.58 -19.41
C GLU A 11 7.94 5.25 -19.10
N SER A 12 7.07 5.27 -18.09
CA SER A 12 6.29 4.12 -17.65
C SER A 12 5.71 3.40 -18.86
N ILE A 13 6.24 2.21 -19.15
CA ILE A 13 5.92 1.34 -20.30
C ILE A 13 4.40 1.06 -20.40
N PHE A 14 3.65 1.34 -19.35
CA PHE A 14 2.26 0.96 -19.14
C PHE A 14 1.25 2.12 -19.26
N LYS A 15 1.65 3.28 -19.80
CA LYS A 15 0.80 4.48 -19.70
C LYS A 15 -0.56 4.37 -20.42
N ASN A 16 -0.78 3.41 -21.33
CA ASN A 16 -1.99 3.35 -22.16
C ASN A 16 -2.48 1.94 -22.55
N GLN A 17 -2.09 0.86 -21.85
CA GLN A 17 -2.68 -0.45 -22.12
C GLN A 17 -3.68 -0.83 -21.02
N PRO A 18 -4.93 -1.19 -21.37
CA PRO A 18 -5.85 -1.72 -20.38
C PRO A 18 -5.24 -3.02 -19.84
N PHE A 19 -5.18 -3.13 -18.51
CA PHE A 19 -4.66 -4.30 -17.80
C PHE A 19 -5.64 -5.48 -17.89
N ASP A 20 -6.20 -5.75 -19.07
CA ASP A 20 -7.13 -6.85 -19.32
C ASP A 20 -6.40 -8.20 -19.40
N ASN A 21 -5.06 -8.17 -19.51
CA ASN A 21 -4.23 -9.36 -19.56
C ASN A 21 -3.62 -9.67 -18.19
N ILE A 22 -4.14 -10.71 -17.55
CA ILE A 22 -3.68 -11.20 -16.25
C ILE A 22 -2.17 -11.53 -16.22
N HIS A 23 -1.58 -11.97 -17.33
CA HIS A 23 -0.14 -12.25 -17.39
C HIS A 23 0.69 -10.98 -17.36
N VAL A 24 0.22 -9.89 -17.99
CA VAL A 24 0.89 -8.58 -17.94
C VAL A 24 0.82 -8.03 -16.52
N LEU A 25 -0.35 -8.11 -15.90
CA LEU A 25 -0.56 -7.68 -14.51
C LEU A 25 0.34 -8.47 -13.55
N ASN A 26 0.43 -9.78 -13.76
CA ASN A 26 1.27 -10.66 -12.97
C ASN A 26 2.76 -10.37 -13.16
N PHE A 27 3.22 -10.14 -14.39
CA PHE A 27 4.59 -9.72 -14.67
C PHE A 27 4.91 -8.38 -13.98
N THR A 28 3.99 -7.42 -14.08
CA THR A 28 4.11 -6.08 -13.49
C THR A 28 4.26 -6.16 -11.97
N LEU A 29 3.40 -6.94 -11.32
CA LEU A 29 3.47 -7.16 -9.87
C LEU A 29 4.81 -7.75 -9.45
N ASN A 30 5.30 -8.78 -10.15
CA ASN A 30 6.60 -9.40 -9.84
C ASN A 30 7.77 -8.45 -10.10
N TYR A 31 7.74 -7.69 -11.21
CA TYR A 31 8.76 -6.71 -11.55
C TYR A 31 8.93 -5.67 -10.43
N TYR A 32 7.83 -5.05 -9.98
CA TYR A 32 7.89 -4.07 -8.90
C TYR A 32 8.21 -4.69 -7.54
N ALA A 33 7.78 -5.93 -7.28
CA ALA A 33 8.17 -6.64 -6.06
C ALA A 33 9.69 -6.83 -5.99
N CYS A 34 10.33 -7.16 -7.11
CA CYS A 34 11.79 -7.24 -7.21
C CYS A 34 12.45 -5.90 -6.92
N ILE A 35 11.92 -4.78 -7.42
CA ILE A 35 12.44 -3.45 -7.09
C ILE A 35 12.38 -3.19 -5.59
N ILE A 36 11.25 -3.49 -4.94
CA ILE A 36 11.15 -3.34 -3.47
C ILE A 36 12.19 -4.21 -2.77
N LEU A 37 12.33 -5.47 -3.15
CA LEU A 37 13.29 -6.38 -2.50
C LEU A 37 14.74 -5.94 -2.67
N LEU A 38 15.11 -5.37 -3.81
CA LEU A 38 16.45 -4.86 -4.09
C LEU A 38 16.73 -3.52 -3.40
N GLU A 39 15.74 -2.63 -3.34
CA GLU A 39 15.93 -1.24 -2.91
C GLU A 39 15.49 -0.98 -1.45
N ARG A 40 14.84 -1.94 -0.77
CA ARG A 40 14.26 -1.76 0.59
C ARG A 40 15.27 -1.36 1.66
N LEU A 41 16.56 -1.66 1.48
CA LEU A 41 17.61 -1.29 2.43
C LEU A 41 17.87 0.23 2.49
N PHE A 42 17.27 1.00 1.58
CA PHE A 42 17.56 2.42 1.40
C PHE A 42 16.36 3.34 1.66
N VAL A 43 15.26 2.82 2.22
CA VAL A 43 14.12 3.66 2.62
C VAL A 43 14.53 4.50 3.83
N SER A 44 14.63 5.81 3.64
CA SER A 44 14.99 6.78 4.68
C SER A 44 14.11 8.02 4.59
N SER A 45 13.58 8.46 5.73
CA SER A 45 12.60 9.54 5.91
C SER A 45 13.10 10.96 5.67
N ASN A 46 14.41 11.18 5.51
CA ASN A 46 14.95 12.52 5.33
C ASN A 46 14.69 13.03 3.91
N SER A 47 13.62 13.83 3.74
CA SER A 47 13.14 14.38 2.46
C SER A 47 14.17 15.21 1.68
N SER A 48 15.19 15.75 2.34
CA SER A 48 16.30 16.46 1.70
C SER A 48 17.37 15.54 1.11
N ARG A 49 17.37 14.24 1.46
CA ARG A 49 18.36 13.24 1.04
C ARG A 49 17.77 11.86 0.69
N ALA A 50 16.46 11.78 0.40
CA ALA A 50 15.86 10.52 -0.04
C ALA A 50 16.63 10.01 -1.27
N SER A 51 17.34 8.90 -1.08
CA SER A 51 18.19 8.29 -2.10
C SER A 51 17.35 7.95 -3.34
N SER A 52 17.97 7.91 -4.52
CA SER A 52 17.29 7.44 -5.74
C SER A 52 16.62 6.07 -5.52
N ALA A 53 17.27 5.20 -4.74
CA ALA A 53 16.76 3.91 -4.28
C ALA A 53 15.45 4.02 -3.47
N SER A 54 15.39 4.91 -2.48
CA SER A 54 14.17 5.18 -1.71
C SER A 54 13.02 5.58 -2.61
N LYS A 55 13.26 6.48 -3.59
CA LYS A 55 12.24 6.95 -4.53
C LYS A 55 11.71 5.82 -5.41
N LYS A 56 12.59 4.94 -5.89
CA LYS A 56 12.22 3.75 -6.68
C LYS A 56 11.39 2.76 -5.85
N CYS A 57 11.76 2.51 -4.59
CA CYS A 57 11.01 1.64 -3.70
C CYS A 57 9.60 2.18 -3.43
N VAL A 58 9.47 3.48 -3.15
CA VAL A 58 8.15 4.13 -2.97
C VAL A 58 7.32 4.05 -4.25
N HIS A 59 7.93 4.36 -5.39
CA HIS A 59 7.25 4.26 -6.68
C HIS A 59 6.76 2.84 -6.97
N ALA A 60 7.60 1.83 -6.75
CA ALA A 60 7.23 0.43 -6.93
C ALA A 60 6.04 0.02 -6.04
N ALA A 61 6.01 0.46 -4.78
CA ALA A 61 4.88 0.18 -3.89
C ALA A 61 3.56 0.84 -4.38
N VAL A 62 3.65 2.07 -4.90
CA VAL A 62 2.50 2.76 -5.51
C VAL A 62 1.99 2.01 -6.74
N GLU A 63 2.88 1.58 -7.63
CA GLU A 63 2.48 0.85 -8.84
C GLU A 63 1.91 -0.54 -8.52
N ILE A 64 2.44 -1.24 -7.51
CA ILE A 64 1.83 -2.47 -7.00
C ILE A 64 0.42 -2.20 -6.47
N SER A 65 0.21 -1.12 -5.72
CA SER A 65 -1.10 -0.82 -5.14
C SER A 65 -2.16 -0.57 -6.23
N LYS A 66 -1.81 0.16 -7.29
CA LYS A 66 -2.68 0.33 -8.48
C LYS A 66 -2.97 -0.99 -9.18
N ALA A 67 -1.95 -1.82 -9.35
CA ALA A 67 -2.14 -3.14 -9.95
C ALA A 67 -3.07 -4.03 -9.09
N ILE A 68 -2.92 -4.01 -7.76
CA ILE A 68 -3.79 -4.72 -6.82
C ILE A 68 -5.23 -4.22 -6.93
N GLU A 69 -5.43 -2.90 -7.01
CA GLU A 69 -6.76 -2.32 -7.16
C GLU A 69 -7.50 -2.87 -8.39
N ILE A 70 -6.80 -3.01 -9.53
CA ILE A 70 -7.33 -3.63 -10.74
C ILE A 70 -7.65 -5.12 -10.52
N VAL A 71 -6.73 -5.87 -9.88
CA VAL A 71 -6.96 -7.30 -9.57
C VAL A 71 -8.21 -7.48 -8.72
N VAL A 72 -8.39 -6.61 -7.72
CA VAL A 72 -9.50 -6.66 -6.77
C VAL A 72 -10.81 -6.25 -7.45
N SER A 73 -10.82 -5.16 -8.23
CA SER A 73 -12.03 -4.68 -8.93
C SER A 73 -12.54 -5.70 -9.95
N GLN A 74 -11.64 -6.44 -10.60
CA GLN A 74 -11.99 -7.51 -11.52
C GLN A 74 -12.34 -8.84 -10.82
N ASN A 75 -12.32 -8.89 -9.48
CA ASN A 75 -12.50 -10.11 -8.67
C ASN A 75 -11.56 -11.26 -9.08
N GLN A 76 -10.36 -10.94 -9.58
CA GLN A 76 -9.37 -11.90 -10.08
C GLN A 76 -8.34 -12.29 -9.01
N SER A 77 -8.54 -11.88 -7.76
CA SER A 77 -7.59 -12.11 -6.65
C SER A 77 -7.15 -13.57 -6.50
N THR A 78 -8.04 -14.53 -6.80
CA THR A 78 -7.78 -15.98 -6.72
C THR A 78 -7.09 -16.55 -7.97
N ALA A 79 -7.08 -15.81 -9.08
CA ALA A 79 -6.42 -16.22 -10.32
C ALA A 79 -4.91 -15.98 -10.29
N PHE A 80 -4.42 -15.22 -9.31
CA PHE A 80 -2.99 -15.02 -9.09
C PHE A 80 -2.39 -16.13 -8.24
N SER A 81 -1.12 -16.42 -8.51
CA SER A 81 -0.35 -17.45 -7.80
C SER A 81 -0.25 -17.17 -6.29
N HIS A 82 0.09 -18.21 -5.52
CA HIS A 82 0.30 -18.20 -4.07
C HIS A 82 1.29 -17.15 -3.54
N TYR A 83 2.05 -16.47 -4.41
CA TYR A 83 2.91 -15.33 -4.04
C TYR A 83 2.20 -13.97 -4.05
N PHE A 84 1.00 -13.85 -4.60
CA PHE A 84 0.25 -12.58 -4.62
C PHE A 84 0.10 -11.96 -3.21
N PRO A 85 -0.26 -12.72 -2.16
CA PRO A 85 -0.27 -12.19 -0.80
C PRO A 85 1.07 -11.64 -0.32
N PHE A 86 2.19 -12.23 -0.77
CA PHE A 86 3.51 -11.71 -0.41
C PHE A 86 3.78 -10.36 -1.08
N ILE A 87 3.36 -10.18 -2.33
CA ILE A 87 3.49 -8.90 -3.04
C ILE A 87 2.62 -7.82 -2.37
N CYS A 88 1.38 -8.13 -2.01
CA CYS A 88 0.51 -7.22 -1.26
C CYS A 88 1.14 -6.81 0.07
N TYR A 89 1.73 -7.77 0.79
CA TYR A 89 2.45 -7.52 2.04
C TYR A 89 3.64 -6.56 1.86
N LEU A 90 4.46 -6.75 0.81
CA LEU A 90 5.61 -5.87 0.55
C LEU A 90 5.17 -4.41 0.35
N ALA A 91 4.16 -4.18 -0.49
CA ALA A 91 3.65 -2.83 -0.73
C ALA A 91 2.97 -2.24 0.52
N ALA A 92 2.20 -3.05 1.26
CA ALA A 92 1.57 -2.64 2.51
C ALA A 92 2.60 -2.16 3.54
N MET A 93 3.69 -2.89 3.75
CA MET A 93 4.72 -2.50 4.72
C MET A 93 5.40 -1.19 4.33
N VAL A 94 5.71 -0.97 3.04
CA VAL A 94 6.28 0.29 2.56
C VAL A 94 5.30 1.45 2.82
N HIS A 95 4.02 1.28 2.50
CA HIS A 95 3.02 2.32 2.72
C HIS A 95 2.74 2.59 4.20
N LEU A 96 2.78 1.57 5.05
CA LEU A 96 2.62 1.74 6.49
C LEU A 96 3.79 2.52 7.10
N VAL A 97 5.03 2.18 6.75
CA VAL A 97 6.22 2.94 7.20
C VAL A 97 6.12 4.40 6.77
N LEU A 98 5.85 4.66 5.48
CA LEU A 98 5.74 6.02 4.97
C LEU A 98 4.56 6.78 5.61
N PHE A 99 3.45 6.12 5.89
CA PHE A 99 2.32 6.72 6.60
C PHE A 99 2.72 7.13 8.03
N ILE A 100 3.37 6.24 8.77
CA ILE A 100 3.87 6.51 10.13
C ILE A 100 4.84 7.69 10.14
N GLU A 101 5.72 7.78 9.15
CA GLU A 101 6.71 8.86 9.04
C GLU A 101 6.09 10.19 8.62
N THR A 102 5.09 10.18 7.73
CA THR A 102 4.55 11.41 7.13
C THR A 102 3.31 11.96 7.84
N ARG A 103 2.64 11.17 8.71
CA ARG A 103 1.40 11.59 9.40
C ARG A 103 1.53 12.87 10.23
N SER A 104 2.74 13.19 10.69
CA SER A 104 2.99 14.41 11.49
C SER A 104 3.45 15.61 10.64
N SER A 105 3.87 15.39 9.39
CA SER A 105 4.60 16.39 8.60
C SER A 105 3.88 16.80 7.31
N SER A 106 3.05 15.93 6.74
CA SER A 106 2.34 16.19 5.48
C SER A 106 1.04 15.42 5.44
N VAL A 107 -0.08 16.13 5.65
CA VAL A 107 -1.43 15.55 5.62
C VAL A 107 -1.70 14.86 4.28
N THR A 108 -1.39 15.52 3.15
CA THR A 108 -1.70 15.01 1.80
C THR A 108 -0.90 13.75 1.43
N SER A 109 0.40 13.70 1.74
CA SER A 109 1.23 12.52 1.48
C SER A 109 0.86 11.35 2.38
N GLY A 110 0.59 11.62 3.67
CA GLY A 110 0.11 10.62 4.62
C GLY A 110 -1.22 10.00 4.18
N THR A 111 -2.18 10.82 3.74
CA THR A 111 -3.47 10.32 3.24
C THR A 111 -3.31 9.38 2.04
N ARG A 112 -2.42 9.71 1.08
CA ARG A 112 -2.20 8.85 -0.10
C ARG A 112 -1.60 7.50 0.26
N HIS A 113 -0.57 7.48 1.11
CA HIS A 113 0.01 6.21 1.57
C HIS A 113 -0.98 5.39 2.38
N PHE A 114 -1.82 6.03 3.19
CA PHE A 114 -2.89 5.36 3.90
C PHE A 114 -3.94 4.75 2.94
N GLN A 115 -4.34 5.44 1.87
CA GLN A 115 -5.25 4.88 0.86
C GLN A 115 -4.67 3.62 0.20
N ASN A 116 -3.41 3.69 -0.26
CA ASN A 116 -2.75 2.55 -0.88
C ASN A 116 -2.55 1.38 0.10
N LEU A 117 -2.25 1.67 1.37
CA LEU A 117 -2.19 0.66 2.43
C LEU A 117 -3.52 -0.09 2.55
N LYS A 118 -4.65 0.63 2.54
CA LYS A 118 -5.98 0.01 2.64
C LYS A 118 -6.28 -0.94 1.48
N ILE A 119 -5.89 -0.58 0.25
CA ILE A 119 -6.03 -1.44 -0.92
C ILE A 119 -5.26 -2.75 -0.72
N CYS A 120 -4.00 -2.66 -0.26
CA CYS A 120 -3.17 -3.84 -0.02
C CYS A 120 -3.72 -4.74 1.10
N LEU A 121 -4.20 -4.13 2.19
CA LEU A 121 -4.78 -4.87 3.31
C LEU A 121 -6.09 -5.57 2.92
N TYR A 122 -6.94 -4.90 2.15
CA TYR A 122 -8.17 -5.50 1.64
C TYR A 122 -7.87 -6.72 0.75
N ALA A 123 -6.88 -6.60 -0.14
CA ALA A 123 -6.44 -7.73 -0.95
C ALA A 123 -5.89 -8.90 -0.10
N LEU A 124 -5.15 -8.61 0.97
CA LEU A 124 -4.67 -9.62 1.92
C LEU A 124 -5.82 -10.30 2.67
N GLU A 125 -6.83 -9.55 3.10
CA GLU A 125 -8.01 -10.08 3.79
C GLU A 125 -8.84 -10.99 2.88
N LEU A 126 -9.07 -10.58 1.63
CA LEU A 126 -9.72 -11.42 0.62
C LEU A 126 -8.96 -12.73 0.39
N ASN A 127 -7.63 -12.66 0.33
CA ASN A 127 -6.78 -13.83 0.14
C ASN A 127 -6.60 -14.67 1.41
N GLY A 128 -6.77 -14.09 2.60
CA GLY A 128 -6.67 -14.77 3.90
C GLY A 128 -7.65 -15.94 4.03
N LYS A 129 -8.80 -15.84 3.37
CA LYS A 129 -9.82 -16.90 3.29
C LYS A 129 -9.31 -18.18 2.61
N TYR A 130 -8.34 -18.04 1.71
CA TYR A 130 -7.81 -19.14 0.91
C TYR A 130 -6.39 -19.54 1.33
N TRP A 131 -5.60 -18.57 1.82
CA TRP A 131 -4.19 -18.74 2.08
C TRP A 131 -3.82 -18.27 3.49
N LYS A 132 -3.47 -19.22 4.37
CA LYS A 132 -2.96 -18.94 5.73
C LYS A 132 -1.78 -17.96 5.76
N ARG A 133 -0.97 -17.93 4.70
CA ARG A 133 0.14 -16.98 4.58
C ARG A 133 -0.37 -15.53 4.48
N ALA A 134 -1.47 -15.28 3.78
CA ALA A 134 -2.06 -13.95 3.66
C ALA A 134 -2.58 -13.45 5.02
N GLU A 135 -3.27 -14.31 5.77
CA GLU A 135 -3.72 -14.04 7.14
C GLU A 135 -2.54 -13.73 8.07
N LYS A 136 -1.46 -14.55 8.01
CA LYS A 136 -0.25 -14.28 8.78
C LYS A 136 0.38 -12.93 8.44
N SER A 137 0.47 -12.59 7.15
CA SER A 137 0.97 -11.29 6.70
C SER A 137 0.13 -10.13 7.22
N LEU A 138 -1.20 -10.28 7.22
CA LEU A 138 -2.13 -9.29 7.73
C LEU A 138 -1.91 -9.04 9.23
N ASN A 139 -1.78 -10.11 10.02
CA ASN A 139 -1.49 -10.02 11.45
C ASN A 139 -0.16 -9.31 11.75
N VAL A 140 0.89 -9.61 10.96
CA VAL A 140 2.18 -8.92 11.10
C VAL A 140 2.04 -7.42 10.84
N ILE A 141 1.27 -7.03 9.83
CA ILE A 141 1.04 -5.60 9.53
C ILE A 141 0.28 -4.93 10.68
N TYR A 142 -0.77 -5.57 11.20
CA TYR A 142 -1.53 -5.02 12.34
C TYR A 142 -0.67 -4.86 13.58
N GLN A 143 0.12 -5.87 13.95
CA GLN A 143 1.05 -5.78 15.08
C GLN A 143 2.08 -4.68 14.90
N PHE A 144 2.63 -4.52 13.69
CA PHE A 144 3.58 -3.46 13.39
C PHE A 144 2.93 -2.08 13.48
N ALA A 145 1.70 -1.92 12.97
CA ALA A 145 0.95 -0.68 13.06
C ALA A 145 0.67 -0.31 14.53
N GLU A 146 0.17 -1.26 15.32
CA GLU A 146 -0.15 -1.07 16.75
C GLU A 146 1.09 -0.68 17.55
N SER A 147 2.22 -1.38 17.33
CA SER A 147 3.50 -1.06 17.96
C SER A 147 4.03 0.35 17.62
N ASN A 148 3.52 0.97 16.55
CA ASN A 148 3.83 2.33 16.14
C ASN A 148 2.69 3.33 16.43
N GLY A 149 1.73 2.95 17.28
CA GLY A 149 0.60 3.80 17.65
C GLY A 149 -0.34 4.10 16.48
N VAL A 150 -0.50 3.17 15.55
CA VAL A 150 -1.48 3.23 14.46
C VAL A 150 -2.51 2.13 14.69
N VAL A 151 -3.76 2.53 14.94
CA VAL A 151 -4.89 1.60 14.98
C VAL A 151 -5.46 1.45 13.58
N LEU A 152 -5.33 0.25 13.01
CA LEU A 152 -5.93 -0.10 11.74
C LEU A 152 -7.19 -0.93 12.03
N ASN A 153 -8.36 -0.43 11.65
CA ASN A 153 -9.61 -1.19 11.78
C ASN A 153 -9.72 -2.21 10.64
N THR A 154 -10.29 -3.38 10.93
CA THR A 154 -10.66 -4.40 9.94
C THR A 154 -11.67 -3.84 8.93
N PHE A 155 -11.55 -4.24 7.66
CA PHE A 155 -12.22 -3.58 6.55
C PHE A 155 -13.64 -4.11 6.29
N GLU A 156 -14.52 -4.04 7.28
CA GLU A 156 -15.95 -4.23 7.01
C GLU A 156 -16.52 -3.11 6.11
N ASN A 157 -15.89 -1.92 6.10
CA ASN A 157 -16.37 -0.73 5.39
C ASN A 157 -15.76 -0.48 3.99
N THR A 158 -14.71 -1.18 3.56
CA THR A 158 -14.11 -0.95 2.21
C THR A 158 -14.95 -1.56 1.09
N ARG A 159 -15.72 -2.60 1.41
CA ARG A 159 -16.70 -3.23 0.52
C ARG A 159 -17.68 -2.20 -0.07
N VAL A 160 -18.10 -1.22 0.74
CA VAL A 160 -19.10 -0.21 0.36
C VAL A 160 -18.53 0.89 -0.54
N LYS A 161 -17.20 1.13 -0.56
CA LYS A 161 -16.60 2.18 -1.39
C LYS A 161 -16.20 1.68 -2.78
N LEU A 162 -15.73 0.44 -2.90
CA LEU A 162 -15.42 -0.16 -4.21
C LEU A 162 -16.69 -0.47 -5.01
N GLU A 163 -17.82 -0.73 -4.35
CA GLU A 163 -19.12 -0.95 -5.02
C GLU A 163 -19.85 0.36 -5.39
N LYS A 164 -19.45 1.52 -4.85
CA LYS A 164 -20.16 2.81 -5.05
C LYS A 164 -19.54 3.75 -6.08
N GLU A 165 -18.32 3.50 -6.54
CA GLU A 165 -17.67 4.35 -7.56
C GLU A 165 -18.12 4.03 -9.00
N ASP A 166 -18.89 2.96 -9.22
CA ASP A 166 -19.51 2.63 -10.52
C ASP A 166 -20.82 3.39 -10.81
N SER A 167 -21.25 4.29 -9.91
CA SER A 167 -22.47 5.09 -10.10
C SER A 167 -22.26 6.57 -9.77
N ASN A 168 -21.77 7.32 -10.76
CA ASN A 168 -21.85 8.78 -11.01
C ASN A 168 -21.67 9.82 -9.87
N ASP A 169 -20.83 10.81 -10.21
CA ASP A 169 -20.85 12.25 -9.89
C ASP A 169 -20.83 12.75 -8.43
N SER A 170 -19.64 13.25 -8.07
CA SER A 170 -19.40 14.55 -7.40
C SER A 170 -19.54 14.68 -5.86
N VAL A 171 -18.57 15.46 -5.35
CA VAL A 171 -18.54 16.25 -4.11
C VAL A 171 -18.21 15.53 -2.78
N TYR A 172 -17.10 16.01 -2.20
CA TYR A 172 -16.69 15.92 -0.79
C TYR A 172 -17.86 15.95 0.20
N ASN A 173 -18.01 14.92 1.04
CA ASN A 173 -17.99 15.03 2.50
C ASN A 173 -18.36 13.70 3.17
N SER A 174 -17.49 13.22 4.05
CA SER A 174 -17.82 12.88 5.45
C SER A 174 -16.65 12.07 6.03
N PHE A 175 -15.73 12.77 6.67
CA PHE A 175 -14.79 12.18 7.62
C PHE A 175 -14.81 13.03 8.88
N GLU A 176 -15.97 13.03 9.55
CA GLU A 176 -16.03 13.20 10.99
C GLU A 176 -16.63 11.92 11.55
N ASN A 177 -15.79 11.07 12.14
CA ASN A 177 -16.02 10.71 13.54
C ASN A 177 -14.86 9.92 14.14
N THR A 178 -14.39 10.49 15.26
CA THR A 178 -13.78 9.86 16.43
C THR A 178 -12.38 9.26 16.29
N THR A 179 -11.39 10.15 16.22
CA THR A 179 -10.15 9.94 16.97
C THR A 179 -10.43 10.37 18.41
N LYS A 180 -10.64 9.44 19.34
CA LYS A 180 -10.51 9.72 20.77
C LYS A 180 -9.06 9.41 21.15
N VAL A 181 -8.23 10.44 21.23
CA VAL A 181 -6.96 10.36 21.96
C VAL A 181 -7.33 10.44 23.44
N LYS A 182 -7.18 9.34 24.16
CA LYS A 182 -7.23 9.34 25.62
C LYS A 182 -5.80 9.68 26.07
N VAL A 183 -5.58 10.92 26.48
CA VAL A 183 -4.40 11.29 27.26
C VAL A 183 -4.70 10.81 28.68
N GLU A 184 -4.00 9.79 29.15
CA GLU A 184 -3.99 9.45 30.57
C GLU A 184 -3.15 10.52 31.28
N GLU A 185 -3.85 11.41 31.99
CA GLU A 185 -3.28 12.31 32.97
C GLU A 185 -2.89 11.44 34.18
N GLU A 186 -1.59 11.36 34.49
CA GLU A 186 -1.13 10.76 35.74
C GLU A 186 -1.59 11.65 36.91
N ASP A 187 -2.36 11.05 37.82
CA ASP A 187 -2.78 11.70 39.07
C ASP A 187 -1.55 12.10 39.91
N PRO A 188 -1.49 13.32 40.45
CA PRO A 188 -0.44 13.69 41.40
C PRO A 188 -0.64 12.94 42.72
N LEU A 189 0.42 12.28 43.18
CA LEU A 189 0.48 11.59 44.48
C LEU A 189 0.15 12.55 45.64
N PRO A 190 -0.55 12.07 46.69
CA PRO A 190 -0.87 12.91 47.83
C PRO A 190 0.31 13.01 48.83
N PHE A 191 0.63 14.26 49.17
CA PHE A 191 1.49 14.80 50.23
C PHE A 191 3.01 14.86 49.97
#